data_AF-E3G2Q9-F1
#
_entry.id   AF-E3G2Q9-F1
#
_cell.length_a   1.000
_cell.length_b   1.000
_cell.length_c   1.000
_cell.angle_alpha   90.00
_cell.angle_beta   90.00
_cell.angle_gamma   90.00
#
_symmetry.space_group_name_H-M   'P 1'
#
loop_
_entity.id
_entity.type
_entity.pdbx_description
1 polymer ?
#
loop_
_entity_poly.entity_id
_entity_poly.type
_entity_poly.pdbx_seq_one_letter_code
_entity_poly.pdbx_strand_id
1 'polypeptide(L)'
;MSADDLDLRFSTAPAEQLIGVLPVLEVKEALREEVEDDVTTELWQEHQFEMDAVEEQAEEERRRASKHEDAADDFATAIMQAAKLLPDCEAKTILNEAIEDNPGYGRNPL
;
A
#
# COMPACT_ATOMS: atom_id res chain seq x y z
N MET A 1 -43.74 -28.03 -21.27
CA MET A 1 -44.53 -26.93 -20.67
C MET A 1 -44.70 -27.28 -19.21
N SER A 2 -44.30 -26.40 -18.29
CA SER A 2 -44.42 -26.64 -16.84
C SER A 2 -45.89 -26.44 -16.39
N ALA A 3 -46.26 -26.96 -15.21
CA ALA A 3 -47.59 -26.74 -14.65
C ALA A 3 -47.87 -25.25 -14.39
N ASP A 4 -46.84 -24.50 -13.98
CA ASP A 4 -46.93 -23.06 -13.71
C ASP A 4 -47.16 -22.25 -15.01
N ASP A 5 -46.57 -22.68 -16.13
CA ASP A 5 -46.82 -22.07 -17.45
C ASP A 5 -48.27 -22.22 -17.94
N LEU A 6 -48.95 -23.29 -17.52
CA LEU A 6 -50.35 -23.55 -17.86
C LEU A 6 -51.29 -22.75 -16.96
N ASP A 7 -51.01 -22.65 -15.67
CA ASP A 7 -51.82 -21.86 -14.73
C ASP A 7 -51.75 -20.36 -15.03
N LEU A 8 -50.58 -19.81 -15.39
CA LEU A 8 -50.45 -18.41 -15.78
C LEU A 8 -51.25 -18.04 -17.04
N ARG A 9 -51.43 -18.99 -17.98
CA ARG A 9 -52.10 -18.71 -19.28
C ARG A 9 -53.59 -19.04 -19.30
N PHE A 10 -54.04 -19.97 -18.47
CA PHE A 10 -55.40 -20.51 -18.54
C PHE A 10 -56.19 -20.38 -17.24
N SER A 11 -55.58 -19.89 -16.15
CA SER A 11 -56.29 -19.66 -14.89
C SER A 11 -57.19 -18.44 -14.96
N THR A 12 -58.32 -18.52 -14.25
CA THR A 12 -59.26 -17.41 -14.02
C THR A 12 -59.03 -16.74 -12.67
N ALA A 13 -57.99 -17.14 -11.94
CA ALA A 13 -57.63 -16.55 -10.65
C ALA A 13 -57.11 -15.11 -10.83
N PRO A 14 -57.37 -14.21 -9.86
CA PRO A 14 -56.78 -12.87 -9.84
C PRO A 14 -55.26 -12.92 -9.98
N ALA A 15 -54.66 -11.94 -10.64
CA ALA A 15 -53.23 -11.90 -10.92
C ALA A 15 -52.37 -12.04 -9.65
N GLU A 16 -52.87 -11.55 -8.50
CA GLU A 16 -52.16 -11.67 -7.22
C GLU A 16 -52.05 -13.12 -6.73
N GLN A 17 -52.91 -14.04 -7.21
CA GLN A 17 -52.88 -15.47 -6.90
C GLN A 17 -52.06 -16.28 -7.91
N LEU A 18 -51.61 -15.65 -9.00
CA LEU A 18 -50.79 -16.25 -10.07
C LEU A 18 -49.31 -15.90 -9.95
N ILE A 19 -48.97 -14.93 -9.10
CA ILE A 19 -47.59 -14.60 -8.78
C ILE A 19 -47.11 -15.64 -7.75
N GLY A 20 -46.16 -16.49 -8.17
CA GLY A 20 -45.51 -17.43 -7.26
C GLY A 20 -44.89 -16.69 -6.08
N VAL A 21 -45.32 -17.04 -4.86
CA VAL A 21 -44.70 -16.53 -3.63
C VAL A 21 -43.41 -17.31 -3.42
N LEU A 22 -42.28 -16.67 -3.67
CA LEU A 22 -40.98 -17.27 -3.40
C LEU A 22 -40.80 -17.46 -1.88
N PRO A 23 -40.34 -18.63 -1.41
CA PRO A 23 -40.02 -18.86 -0.02
C PRO A 23 -38.99 -17.85 0.50
N VAL A 24 -39.15 -17.38 1.74
CA VAL A 24 -38.24 -16.41 2.37
C VAL A 24 -36.78 -16.88 2.37
N LEU A 25 -36.54 -18.20 2.42
CA LEU A 25 -35.20 -18.78 2.33
C LEU A 25 -34.57 -18.54 0.96
N GLU A 26 -35.27 -18.81 -0.13
CA GLU A 26 -34.77 -18.60 -1.50
C GLU A 26 -34.49 -17.12 -1.77
N VAL A 27 -35.33 -16.21 -1.26
CA VAL A 27 -35.10 -14.76 -1.35
C VAL A 27 -33.85 -14.35 -0.56
N LYS A 28 -33.65 -14.91 0.63
CA LYS A 28 -32.46 -14.62 1.46
C LYS A 28 -31.18 -15.16 0.86
N GLU A 29 -31.22 -16.35 0.24
CA GLU A 29 -30.06 -16.93 -0.43
C GLU A 29 -29.67 -16.11 -1.66
N ALA A 30 -30.64 -15.73 -2.49
CA ALA A 30 -30.40 -14.86 -3.65
C ALA A 30 -29.82 -13.50 -3.24
N LEU A 31 -30.37 -12.86 -2.21
CA LEU A 31 -29.83 -11.59 -1.69
C LEU A 31 -28.48 -11.76 -0.99
N ARG A 32 -28.22 -12.91 -0.36
CA ARG A 32 -26.95 -13.18 0.30
C ARG A 32 -25.82 -13.23 -0.71
N GLU A 33 -26.03 -13.89 -1.85
CA GLU A 33 -25.02 -13.99 -2.90
C GLU A 33 -24.65 -12.61 -3.45
N GLU A 34 -25.66 -11.78 -3.75
CA GLU A 34 -25.45 -10.40 -4.23
C GLU A 34 -24.70 -9.54 -3.20
N VAL A 35 -25.12 -9.57 -1.93
CA VAL A 35 -24.51 -8.74 -0.87
C VAL A 35 -23.14 -9.26 -0.45
N GLU A 36 -22.89 -10.57 -0.50
CA GLU A 36 -21.61 -11.17 -0.13
C GLU A 36 -20.51 -10.74 -1.09
N ASP A 37 -20.79 -10.70 -2.39
CA ASP A 37 -19.86 -10.23 -3.41
C ASP A 37 -19.57 -8.73 -3.27
N ASP A 38 -20.61 -7.91 -3.04
CA ASP A 38 -20.46 -6.46 -2.84
C ASP A 38 -19.63 -6.15 -1.60
N VAL A 39 -19.95 -6.76 -0.45
CA VAL A 39 -19.22 -6.57 0.81
C VAL A 39 -17.78 -7.04 0.68
N THR A 40 -17.55 -8.18 0.05
CA THR A 40 -16.19 -8.71 -0.16
C THR A 40 -15.38 -7.78 -1.06
N THR A 41 -16.02 -7.24 -2.10
CA THR A 41 -15.38 -6.31 -3.04
C THR A 41 -15.04 -4.99 -2.36
N GLU A 42 -15.96 -4.40 -1.61
CA GLU A 42 -15.73 -3.14 -0.89
C GLU A 42 -14.62 -3.28 0.15
N LEU A 43 -14.67 -4.34 0.98
CA LEU A 43 -13.63 -4.59 1.99
C LEU A 43 -12.26 -4.83 1.35
N TRP A 44 -12.22 -5.55 0.23
CA TRP A 44 -10.97 -5.76 -0.49
C TRP A 44 -10.43 -4.46 -1.08
N GLN A 45 -11.30 -3.62 -1.65
CA GLN A 45 -10.90 -2.31 -2.19
C GLN A 45 -10.40 -1.38 -1.10
N GLU A 46 -11.11 -1.25 0.02
CA GLU A 46 -10.70 -0.41 1.15
C GLU A 46 -9.34 -0.87 1.68
N HIS A 47 -9.17 -2.18 1.88
CA HIS A 47 -7.88 -2.74 2.31
C HIS A 47 -6.77 -2.46 1.31
N GLN A 48 -7.04 -2.57 0.00
CA GLN A 48 -6.07 -2.26 -1.04
C GLN A 48 -5.66 -0.78 -0.99
N PHE A 49 -6.61 0.15 -0.81
CA PHE A 49 -6.29 1.57 -0.65
C PHE A 49 -5.41 1.85 0.56
N GLU A 50 -5.68 1.20 1.70
CA GLU A 50 -4.83 1.32 2.88
C GLU A 50 -3.41 0.80 2.62
N MET A 51 -3.29 -0.34 1.92
CA MET A 51 -1.99 -0.91 1.55
C MET A 51 -1.21 0.02 0.62
N ASP A 52 -1.86 0.55 -0.42
CA ASP A 52 -1.23 1.48 -1.37
C ASP A 52 -0.74 2.75 -0.64
N ALA A 53 -1.53 3.28 0.29
CA ALA A 53 -1.15 4.46 1.08
C ALA A 53 0.05 4.19 1.99
N VAL A 54 0.10 3.02 2.64
CA VAL A 54 1.23 2.61 3.48
C VAL A 54 2.48 2.37 2.64
N GLU A 55 2.34 1.76 1.46
CA GLU A 55 3.44 1.54 0.53
C GLU A 55 4.03 2.87 0.04
N GLU A 56 3.17 3.81 -0.39
CA GLU A 56 3.61 5.14 -0.81
C GLU A 56 4.38 5.84 0.32
N GLN A 57 3.85 5.83 1.54
CA GLN A 57 4.53 6.41 2.70
C GLN A 57 5.89 5.74 2.95
N ALA A 58 5.96 4.42 2.86
CA ALA A 58 7.21 3.68 3.04
C ALA A 58 8.24 4.01 1.96
N GLU A 59 7.81 4.17 0.70
CA GLU A 59 8.68 4.62 -0.38
C GLU A 59 9.19 6.05 -0.18
N GLU A 60 8.33 6.95 0.30
CA GLU A 60 8.74 8.31 0.63
C GLU A 60 9.80 8.34 1.73
N GLU A 61 9.61 7.57 2.79
CA GLU A 61 10.58 7.48 3.88
C GLU A 61 11.89 6.85 3.41
N ARG A 62 11.86 5.82 2.57
CA ARG A 62 13.07 5.27 1.95
C ARG A 62 13.80 6.30 1.11
N ARG A 63 13.06 7.11 0.34
CA ARG A 63 13.64 8.19 -0.47
C ARG A 63 14.25 9.29 0.39
N ARG A 64 13.61 9.64 1.51
CA ARG A 64 14.16 10.58 2.50
C ARG A 64 15.44 10.02 3.13
N ALA A 65 15.42 8.77 3.57
CA ALA A 65 16.57 8.08 4.16
C ALA A 65 17.76 8.04 3.17
N SER A 66 17.52 7.65 1.92
CA SER A 66 18.57 7.62 0.88
C SER A 66 19.17 9.00 0.63
N LYS A 67 18.37 10.08 0.60
CA LYS A 67 18.91 11.44 0.48
C LYS A 67 19.78 11.85 1.68
N HIS A 68 19.41 11.41 2.88
CA HIS A 68 20.21 11.67 4.08
C HIS A 68 21.52 10.90 4.06
N GLU A 69 21.51 9.65 3.58
CA GLU A 69 22.71 8.84 3.38
C GLU A 69 23.65 9.49 2.37
N ASP A 70 23.15 9.89 1.19
CA ASP A 70 23.92 10.61 0.17
C ASP A 70 24.54 11.90 0.73
N ALA A 71 23.76 12.67 1.49
CA ALA A 71 24.26 13.90 2.12
C ALA A 71 25.35 13.62 3.17
N ALA A 72 25.18 12.57 3.98
CA ALA A 72 26.20 12.16 4.94
C ALA A 72 27.50 11.75 4.24
N ASP A 73 27.40 11.03 3.12
CA ASP A 73 28.54 10.65 2.28
C ASP A 73 29.25 11.86 1.66
N ASP A 74 28.50 12.86 1.17
CA ASP A 74 29.06 14.09 0.63
C ASP A 74 29.81 14.88 1.71
N PHE A 75 29.24 14.98 2.92
CA PHE A 75 29.89 15.64 4.05
C PHE A 75 31.16 14.90 4.50
N ALA A 76 31.10 13.58 4.62
CA ALA A 76 32.27 12.76 4.96
C ALA A 76 33.38 12.92 3.90
N THR A 77 33.01 12.95 2.61
CA THR A 77 33.96 13.21 1.51
C THR A 77 34.61 14.58 1.64
N ALA A 78 33.83 15.62 1.95
CA ALA A 78 34.36 16.96 2.17
C ALA A 78 35.33 17.03 3.37
N ILE A 79 35.01 16.33 4.47
CA ILE A 79 35.88 16.20 5.65
C ILE A 79 37.20 15.52 5.27
N MET A 80 37.17 14.41 4.52
CA MET A 80 38.37 13.73 4.03
C MET A 80 39.25 14.64 3.15
N GLN A 81 38.63 15.41 2.25
CA GLN A 81 39.35 16.38 1.42
C GLN A 81 39.97 17.50 2.24
N ALA A 82 39.23 18.05 3.21
CA ALA A 82 39.72 19.09 4.11
C ALA A 82 40.93 18.60 4.92
N ALA A 83 40.85 17.40 5.49
CA ALA A 83 41.95 16.79 6.25
C ALA A 83 43.21 16.61 5.37
N LYS A 84 43.05 16.25 4.09
CA LYS A 84 44.17 16.11 3.12
C LYS A 84 44.84 17.44 2.79
N LEU A 85 44.06 18.52 2.70
CA LEU A 85 44.54 19.85 2.28
C LEU A 85 45.10 20.68 3.44
N LEU A 86 44.64 20.44 4.66
CA LEU A 86 45.10 21.19 5.83
C LEU A 86 46.57 20.86 6.17
N PRO A 87 47.34 21.85 6.62
CA PRO A 87 48.64 21.61 7.24
C PRO A 87 48.45 20.86 8.56
N ASP A 88 49.56 20.38 9.14
CA ASP A 88 49.50 19.69 10.43
C ASP A 88 49.13 20.67 11.54
N CYS A 89 47.84 20.66 11.89
CA CYS A 89 47.22 21.51 12.88
C CYS A 89 46.13 20.73 13.63
N GLU A 90 45.66 21.28 14.73
CA GLU A 90 44.62 20.67 15.59
C GLU A 90 43.35 20.31 14.81
N ALA A 91 42.92 21.17 13.89
CA ALA A 91 41.75 20.90 13.05
C ALA A 91 41.93 19.64 12.18
N LYS A 92 43.13 19.39 11.65
CA LYS A 92 43.42 18.17 10.88
C LYS A 92 43.36 16.92 11.76
N THR A 93 43.86 17.00 12.99
CA THR A 93 43.76 15.90 13.96
C THR A 93 42.30 15.57 14.26
N ILE A 94 41.47 16.58 14.57
CA ILE A 94 40.04 16.40 14.85
C ILE A 94 39.30 15.78 13.66
N LEU A 95 39.60 16.23 12.43
CA LEU A 95 38.97 15.66 11.24
C LEU A 95 39.40 14.21 10.99
N ASN A 96 40.66 13.87 11.24
CA ASN A 96 41.13 12.48 11.13
C ASN A 96 40.48 11.57 12.18
N GLU A 97 40.34 12.03 13.43
CA GLU A 97 39.60 11.30 14.47
C GLU A 97 38.14 11.06 14.03
N ALA A 98 37.47 12.07 13.50
CA ALA A 98 36.10 11.93 12.99
C ALA A 98 35.98 10.92 11.83
N ILE A 99 37.00 10.82 10.97
CA ILE A 99 37.06 9.84 9.87
C ILE A 99 37.29 8.42 10.45
N GLU A 100 38.18 8.27 11.42
CA GLU A 100 38.46 6.98 12.06
C GLU A 100 37.25 6.44 12.85
N ASP A 101 36.51 7.32 13.53
CA ASP A 101 35.31 6.98 14.29
C ASP A 101 34.12 6.56 13.41
N ASN A 102 34.11 6.96 12.12
CA ASN A 102 33.00 6.71 11.19
C ASN A 102 33.48 5.97 9.93
N PRO A 103 33.94 4.71 10.05
CA PRO A 103 34.47 3.97 8.92
C PRO A 103 33.38 3.63 7.90
N GLY A 104 33.71 3.79 6.62
CA GLY A 104 32.83 3.43 5.49
C GLY A 104 31.99 4.58 4.92
N TYR A 105 31.96 5.74 5.57
CA TYR A 105 31.35 6.96 5.02
C TYR A 105 32.32 7.75 4.16
N GLY A 106 31.78 8.36 3.11
CA GLY A 106 32.52 9.20 2.19
C GLY A 106 33.35 8.43 1.17
N ARG A 107 33.74 9.13 0.11
CA ARG A 107 34.49 8.56 -1.01
C ARG A 107 35.93 9.02 -0.95
N ASN A 108 36.86 8.08 -1.12
CA ASN A 108 38.28 8.40 -1.20
C ASN A 108 38.50 9.43 -2.33
N PRO A 109 39.02 10.63 -2.02
CA PRO A 109 39.27 11.63 -3.04
C PRO A 109 40.40 11.15 -3.96
N LEU A 110 40.13 11.16 -5.27
CA LEU A 110 41.13 10.91 -6.32
C LEU A 110 42.35 11.84 -6.18
#